data_AF-A0A0F8XGZ4-F1
#
_entry.id   AF-A0A0F8XGZ4-F1
#
_cell.length_a   1.000
_cell.length_b   1.000
_cell.length_c   1.000
_cell.angle_alpha   90.00
_cell.angle_beta   90.00
_cell.angle_gamma   90.00
#
_symmetry.space_group_name_H-M   'P 1'
#
loop_
_entity.id
_entity.type
_entity.pdbx_description
1 polymer ?
#
loop_
_entity_poly.entity_id
_entity_poly.type
_entity_poly.pdbx_seq_one_letter_code
_entity_poly.pdbx_strand_id
1 'polypeptide(L)'
;MKDKFLEIERQKILEAAKITLYKPEGKEILDYLIDERKLQKEIIEQFEVGYCPQDVNHRLRGRIITPIYDAYNNLIVLTTRHLDKSHSNRFWHESFDKGSYLYGLSYSIRTMVNTNRVILVEGEFDVMALHSNGFKMTVGMCGSALTLFQIALLAKYCSYFYLLFDGDQPGKRAIERAMKLYDEYYLIKCDILDCGRIHIEYQKREI
;
A
#
# COMPACT_ATOMS: atom_id res chain seq x y z
N MET A 1 19.12 -16.73 -1.77
CA MET A 1 18.03 -16.61 -0.78
C MET A 1 18.46 -15.63 0.28
N LYS A 2 17.98 -14.39 0.27
CA LYS A 2 18.30 -13.46 1.36
C LYS A 2 17.00 -12.93 1.95
N ASP A 3 16.86 -13.17 3.27
CA ASP A 3 15.98 -12.47 4.20
C ASP A 3 14.47 -12.68 4.04
N LYS A 4 13.99 -13.90 4.34
CA LYS A 4 12.58 -14.15 4.64
C LYS A 4 12.46 -14.60 6.10
N PHE A 5 11.57 -13.97 6.87
CA PHE A 5 11.24 -14.41 8.21
C PHE A 5 10.28 -15.60 8.16
N LEU A 6 10.37 -16.47 9.16
CA LEU A 6 9.32 -17.45 9.42
C LEU A 6 8.02 -16.73 9.78
N GLU A 7 6.88 -17.36 9.51
CA GLU A 7 5.58 -16.78 9.83
C GLU A 7 5.44 -16.41 11.30
N ILE A 8 5.88 -17.30 12.20
CA ILE A 8 5.89 -17.05 13.64
C ILE A 8 6.79 -15.87 14.04
N GLU A 9 7.89 -15.64 13.31
CA GLU A 9 8.78 -14.50 13.56
C GLU A 9 8.11 -13.21 13.10
N ARG A 10 7.48 -13.20 11.92
CA ARG A 10 6.73 -12.04 11.42
C ARG A 10 5.64 -11.61 12.40
N GLN A 11 4.88 -12.56 12.92
CA GLN A 11 3.82 -12.26 13.89
C GLN A 11 4.41 -11.65 15.17
N LYS A 12 5.48 -12.24 15.73
CA LYS A 12 6.13 -11.72 16.94
C LYS A 12 6.69 -10.31 16.74
N ILE A 13 7.34 -10.07 15.59
CA ILE A 13 7.89 -8.76 15.24
C ILE A 13 6.75 -7.74 15.13
N LEU A 14 5.68 -8.06 14.41
CA LEU A 14 4.56 -7.17 14.19
C LEU A 14 3.85 -6.82 15.51
N GLU A 15 3.56 -7.80 16.35
CA GLU A 15 2.93 -7.58 17.66
C GLU A 15 3.78 -6.68 18.56
N ALA A 16 5.08 -6.93 18.65
CA ALA A 16 5.99 -6.09 19.42
C ALA A 16 6.08 -4.67 18.86
N ALA A 17 6.09 -4.52 17.54
CA ALA A 17 6.22 -3.23 16.87
C ALA A 17 4.96 -2.36 17.04
N LYS A 18 3.76 -2.95 16.94
CA LYS A 18 2.48 -2.27 17.18
C LYS A 18 2.41 -1.69 18.58
N ILE A 19 2.76 -2.49 19.58
CA ILE A 19 2.79 -2.05 20.98
C ILE A 19 3.79 -0.90 21.16
N THR A 20 4.98 -1.04 20.59
CA THR A 20 6.06 -0.07 20.77
C THR A 20 5.78 1.28 20.12
N LEU A 21 5.02 1.32 19.02
CA LEU A 21 4.61 2.58 18.39
C LEU A 21 3.87 3.52 19.35
N TYR A 22 3.10 2.97 20.30
CA TYR A 22 2.32 3.76 21.28
C TYR A 22 3.01 3.93 22.63
N LYS A 23 4.29 3.53 22.75
CA LYS A 23 5.12 3.77 23.93
C LYS A 23 5.99 5.02 23.75
N PRO A 24 6.65 5.54 24.81
CA PRO A 24 7.52 6.71 24.69
C PRO A 24 8.56 6.62 23.58
N GLU A 25 9.11 5.43 23.33
CA GLU A 25 10.10 5.18 22.28
C GLU A 25 9.52 5.38 20.86
N GLY A 26 8.22 5.17 20.67
CA GLY A 26 7.51 5.35 19.41
C GLY A 26 6.92 6.74 19.21
N LYS A 27 6.98 7.64 20.21
CA LYS A 27 6.29 8.93 20.18
C LYS A 27 6.63 9.77 18.94
N GLU A 28 7.91 9.93 18.62
CA GLU A 28 8.35 10.70 17.44
C GLU A 28 7.75 10.15 16.14
N ILE A 29 7.68 8.82 16.04
CA ILE A 29 7.12 8.14 14.87
C ILE A 29 5.61 8.33 14.79
N LEU A 30 4.92 8.21 15.92
CA LEU A 30 3.49 8.42 15.99
C LEU A 30 3.12 9.87 15.63
N ASP A 31 3.86 10.84 16.17
CA ASP A 31 3.71 12.27 15.83
C ASP A 31 3.95 12.47 14.32
N TYR A 32 4.99 11.89 13.74
CA TYR A 32 5.23 11.94 12.29
C TYR A 32 4.06 11.35 11.47
N LEU A 33 3.49 10.22 11.89
CA LEU A 33 2.36 9.60 11.19
C LEU A 33 1.08 10.45 11.26
N ILE A 34 0.82 11.10 12.39
CA ILE A 34 -0.37 11.93 12.58
C ILE A 34 -0.18 13.33 12.00
N ASP A 35 0.90 14.00 12.35
CA ASP A 35 1.09 15.43 12.07
C ASP A 35 1.64 15.68 10.68
N GLU A 36 2.61 14.88 10.22
CA GLU A 36 3.19 15.05 8.88
C GLU A 36 2.44 14.25 7.83
N ARG A 37 2.11 12.98 8.13
CA ARG A 37 1.41 12.09 7.18
C ARG A 37 -0.11 12.23 7.22
N LYS A 38 -0.66 12.98 8.18
CA LYS A 38 -2.10 13.25 8.29
C LYS A 38 -2.95 11.98 8.39
N LEU A 39 -2.41 10.95 9.05
CA LEU A 39 -3.11 9.69 9.25
C LEU A 39 -4.00 9.76 10.50
N GLN A 40 -5.22 9.23 10.39
CA GLN A 40 -6.08 9.00 11.55
C GLN A 40 -5.53 7.86 12.39
N LYS A 41 -5.60 8.00 13.72
CA LYS A 41 -5.09 6.98 14.65
C LYS A 41 -5.77 5.63 14.43
N GLU A 42 -7.07 5.63 14.17
CA GLU A 42 -7.86 4.44 13.88
C GLU A 42 -7.37 3.72 12.63
N ILE A 43 -6.87 4.45 11.63
CA ILE A 43 -6.29 3.86 10.42
C ILE A 43 -4.89 3.30 10.68
N ILE A 44 -4.07 3.97 11.48
CA ILE A 44 -2.76 3.45 11.91
C ILE A 44 -2.94 2.11 12.64
N GLU A 45 -3.93 2.03 13.54
CA GLU A 45 -4.29 0.81 14.27
C GLU A 45 -4.86 -0.27 13.34
N GLN A 46 -5.80 0.09 12.46
CA GLN A 46 -6.44 -0.83 11.51
C GLN A 46 -5.42 -1.48 10.57
N PHE A 47 -4.45 -0.70 10.07
CA PHE A 47 -3.39 -1.18 9.18
C PHE A 47 -2.19 -1.77 9.93
N GLU A 48 -2.29 -1.89 11.27
CA GLU A 48 -1.31 -2.54 12.12
C GLU A 48 0.11 -1.98 11.97
N VAL A 49 0.21 -0.67 11.77
CA VAL A 49 1.49 0.01 11.69
C VAL A 49 2.23 -0.13 13.02
N GLY A 50 3.51 -0.46 12.95
CA GLY A 50 4.37 -0.62 14.11
C GLY A 50 5.66 0.17 14.00
N TYR A 51 6.44 0.16 15.07
CA TYR A 51 7.77 0.75 15.12
C TYR A 51 8.77 -0.18 15.81
N CYS A 52 9.96 -0.33 15.23
CA CYS A 52 11.09 -0.98 15.87
C CYS A 52 12.10 0.08 16.31
N PRO A 53 12.32 0.28 17.62
CA PRO A 53 13.23 1.30 18.14
C PRO A 53 14.67 1.14 17.68
N GLN A 54 15.39 2.26 17.67
CA GLN A 54 16.77 2.35 17.17
C GLN A 54 17.77 1.55 18.03
N ASP A 55 17.51 1.42 19.32
CA ASP A 55 18.35 0.75 20.32
C ASP A 55 18.15 -0.77 20.35
N VAL A 56 17.16 -1.31 19.64
CA VAL A 56 16.96 -2.75 19.51
C VAL A 56 18.09 -3.37 18.67
N ASN A 57 18.68 -4.46 19.17
CA ASN A 57 19.65 -5.25 18.41
C ASN A 57 18.96 -6.15 17.36
N HIS A 58 18.34 -5.51 16.36
CA HIS A 58 17.66 -6.17 15.26
C HIS A 58 17.86 -5.39 13.95
N ARG A 59 17.79 -6.08 12.81
CA ARG A 59 17.98 -5.44 11.50
C ARG A 59 16.92 -4.38 11.15
N LEU A 60 15.77 -4.44 11.83
CA LEU A 60 14.66 -3.51 11.61
C LEU A 60 14.71 -2.27 12.50
N ARG A 61 15.75 -2.09 13.32
CA ARG A 61 15.89 -0.94 14.22
C ARG A 61 15.74 0.40 13.49
N GLY A 62 15.07 1.35 14.14
CA GLY A 62 14.81 2.69 13.62
C GLY A 62 13.77 2.77 12.51
N ARG A 63 12.92 1.73 12.35
CA ARG A 63 12.01 1.64 11.20
C ARG A 63 10.57 1.51 11.61
N ILE A 64 9.74 2.23 10.87
CA ILE A 64 8.31 1.98 10.76
C ILE A 64 8.14 0.62 10.09
N ILE A 65 7.25 -0.21 10.61
CA ILE A 65 6.91 -1.53 10.10
C ILE A 65 5.47 -1.50 9.60
N THR A 66 5.26 -1.96 8.37
CA THR A 66 3.95 -2.05 7.72
C THR A 66 3.73 -3.48 7.22
N PRO A 67 2.67 -4.16 7.66
CA PRO A 67 2.38 -5.51 7.17
C PRO A 67 1.67 -5.49 5.82
N ILE A 68 1.98 -6.48 4.98
CA ILE A 68 1.19 -6.81 3.78
C ILE A 68 0.46 -8.12 4.02
N TYR A 69 -0.85 -8.07 3.81
CA TYR A 69 -1.76 -9.21 3.89
C TYR A 69 -2.21 -9.65 2.51
N ASP A 70 -2.54 -10.94 2.37
CA ASP A 70 -3.31 -11.42 1.23
C ASP A 70 -4.81 -11.11 1.38
N ALA A 71 -5.62 -11.54 0.40
CA ALA A 71 -7.07 -11.32 0.42
C ALA A 71 -7.81 -12.04 1.55
N TYR A 72 -7.19 -13.03 2.20
CA TYR A 72 -7.73 -13.80 3.31
C TYR A 72 -7.19 -13.34 4.67
N ASN A 73 -6.47 -12.21 4.68
CA ASN A 73 -5.85 -11.64 5.86
C ASN A 73 -4.70 -12.49 6.45
N ASN A 74 -4.06 -13.32 5.62
CA ASN A 74 -2.82 -13.99 6.02
C ASN A 74 -1.66 -12.99 5.88
N LEU A 75 -0.84 -12.84 6.93
CA LEU A 75 0.36 -12.00 6.88
C LEU A 75 1.34 -12.61 5.88
N ILE A 76 1.79 -11.84 4.89
CA ILE A 76 2.69 -12.32 3.84
C ILE A 76 4.12 -11.81 4.04
N VAL A 77 4.27 -10.51 4.31
CA VAL A 77 5.57 -9.85 4.42
C VAL A 77 5.47 -8.61 5.30
N LEU A 78 6.57 -8.29 5.97
CA LEU A 78 6.79 -6.99 6.58
C LEU A 78 7.61 -6.10 5.64
N THR A 79 7.07 -4.93 5.32
CA THR A 79 7.80 -3.83 4.71
C THR A 79 8.17 -2.83 5.79
N THR A 80 9.21 -2.06 5.53
CA THR A 80 9.75 -1.12 6.51
C THR A 80 10.29 0.13 5.88
N ARG A 81 10.22 1.22 6.64
CA ARG A 81 10.74 2.52 6.25
C ARG A 81 11.49 3.17 7.41
N HIS A 82 12.73 3.56 7.15
CA HIS A 82 13.51 4.39 8.06
C HIS A 82 13.07 5.86 7.93
N LEU A 83 12.97 6.56 9.06
CA LEU A 83 12.52 7.96 9.08
C LEU A 83 13.56 8.88 8.44
N ASP A 84 14.84 8.71 8.81
CA ASP A 84 15.97 9.43 8.22
C ASP A 84 16.02 9.24 6.69
N LYS A 85 15.86 10.36 5.97
CA LYS A 85 15.86 10.41 4.50
C LYS A 85 17.23 10.11 3.91
N SER A 86 18.32 10.32 4.67
CA SER A 86 19.69 10.08 4.24
C SER A 86 20.13 8.62 4.41
N HIS A 87 19.34 7.80 5.12
CA HIS A 87 19.66 6.41 5.36
C HIS A 87 19.73 5.62 4.05
N SER A 88 20.89 5.05 3.73
CA SER A 88 21.17 4.37 2.44
C SER A 88 20.19 3.25 2.10
N ASN A 89 19.74 2.51 3.11
CA ASN A 89 18.69 1.50 2.99
C ASN A 89 17.37 2.00 3.60
N ARG A 90 16.84 3.11 3.09
CA ARG A 90 15.63 3.76 3.65
C ARG A 90 14.42 2.85 3.64
N PHE A 91 14.21 2.10 2.57
CA PHE A 91 13.12 1.14 2.43
C PHE A 91 13.69 -0.27 2.44
N TRP A 92 13.16 -1.13 3.29
CA TRP A 92 13.54 -2.54 3.34
C TRP A 92 12.30 -3.40 3.47
N HIS A 93 12.28 -4.55 2.82
CA HIS A 93 11.22 -5.54 2.94
C HIS A 93 11.81 -6.95 2.82
N GLU A 94 11.12 -7.95 3.36
CA GLU A 94 11.48 -9.34 3.08
C GLU A 94 11.28 -9.67 1.61
N SER A 95 11.94 -10.71 1.10
CA SER A 95 11.72 -11.13 -0.29
C SER A 95 10.30 -11.70 -0.48
N PHE A 96 9.53 -11.10 -1.40
CA PHE A 96 8.19 -11.56 -1.79
C PHE A 96 7.87 -11.15 -3.24
N ASP A 97 6.83 -11.76 -3.81
CA ASP A 97 6.36 -11.43 -5.15
C ASP A 97 5.49 -10.17 -5.14
N LYS A 98 6.13 -8.99 -5.20
CA LYS A 98 5.44 -7.68 -5.24
C LYS A 98 4.34 -7.63 -6.30
N GLY A 99 4.54 -8.31 -7.44
CA GLY A 99 3.62 -8.31 -8.56
C GLY A 99 2.34 -9.11 -8.32
N SER A 100 2.20 -9.82 -7.20
CA SER A 100 1.02 -10.62 -6.88
C SER A 100 0.23 -10.10 -5.68
N TYR A 101 0.71 -9.05 -5.01
CA TYR A 101 0.08 -8.47 -3.83
C TYR A 101 -0.16 -6.98 -4.00
N LEU A 102 -1.15 -6.47 -3.27
CA LEU A 102 -1.49 -5.06 -3.17
C LEU A 102 -1.62 -4.70 -1.69
N TYR A 103 -0.98 -3.61 -1.29
CA TYR A 103 -1.08 -3.11 0.07
C TYR A 103 -2.52 -2.67 0.36
N GLY A 104 -3.05 -3.02 1.53
CA GLY A 104 -4.39 -2.63 1.95
C GLY A 104 -5.55 -3.41 1.32
N LEU A 105 -5.29 -4.48 0.56
CA LEU A 105 -6.33 -5.23 -0.15
C LEU A 105 -7.39 -5.82 0.80
N SER A 106 -6.98 -6.56 1.84
CA SER A 106 -7.91 -7.20 2.78
C SER A 106 -8.86 -6.20 3.44
N TYR A 107 -8.34 -5.01 3.79
CA TYR A 107 -9.12 -3.91 4.37
C TYR A 107 -10.08 -3.24 3.38
N SER A 108 -9.82 -3.38 2.07
CA SER A 108 -10.55 -2.66 1.02
C SER A 108 -11.64 -3.48 0.35
N ILE A 109 -11.52 -4.83 0.33
CA ILE A 109 -12.42 -5.75 -0.40
C ILE A 109 -13.90 -5.44 -0.16
N ARG A 110 -14.32 -5.26 1.10
CA ARG A 110 -15.73 -4.99 1.43
C ARG A 110 -16.24 -3.72 0.75
N THR A 111 -15.46 -2.65 0.80
CA THR A 111 -15.81 -1.37 0.16
C THR A 111 -15.76 -1.49 -1.35
N MET A 112 -14.77 -2.21 -1.89
CA MET A 112 -14.62 -2.43 -3.33
C MET A 112 -15.84 -3.15 -3.92
N VAL A 113 -16.30 -4.22 -3.28
CA VAL A 113 -17.49 -4.97 -3.71
C VAL A 113 -18.75 -4.10 -3.63
N ASN A 114 -18.94 -3.37 -2.52
CA ASN A 114 -20.13 -2.54 -2.32
C ASN A 114 -20.21 -1.36 -3.29
N THR A 115 -19.07 -0.77 -3.64
CA THR A 115 -19.00 0.40 -4.55
C THR A 115 -18.74 0.02 -6.00
N ASN A 116 -18.42 -1.26 -6.25
CA ASN A 116 -17.91 -1.78 -7.50
C ASN A 116 -16.70 -0.99 -8.07
N ARG A 117 -15.85 -0.46 -7.18
CA ARG A 117 -14.75 0.45 -7.52
C ARG A 117 -13.52 0.20 -6.66
N VAL A 118 -12.34 0.51 -7.19
CA VAL A 118 -11.09 0.55 -6.42
C VAL A 118 -10.25 1.75 -6.84
N ILE A 119 -9.50 2.35 -5.91
CA ILE A 119 -8.48 3.36 -6.20
C ILE A 119 -7.12 2.69 -6.05
N LEU A 120 -6.28 2.79 -7.07
CA LEU A 120 -4.92 2.26 -7.08
C LEU A 120 -3.93 3.42 -6.96
N VAL A 121 -3.09 3.37 -5.94
CA VAL A 121 -2.02 4.35 -5.66
C VAL A 121 -0.64 3.70 -5.64
N GLU A 122 0.42 4.50 -5.61
CA GLU A 122 1.80 4.01 -5.62
C GLU A 122 2.30 3.53 -4.26
N GLY A 123 1.86 4.13 -3.16
CA GLY A 123 2.48 3.94 -1.84
C GLY A 123 1.53 3.54 -0.72
N GLU A 124 2.08 2.89 0.29
CA GLU A 124 1.36 2.44 1.50
C GLU A 124 0.78 3.61 2.30
N PHE A 125 1.51 4.73 2.39
CA PHE A 125 1.01 5.93 3.07
C PHE A 125 -0.11 6.62 2.31
N ASP A 126 -0.14 6.56 0.98
CA ASP A 126 -1.22 7.13 0.18
C ASP A 126 -2.51 6.32 0.41
N VAL A 127 -2.39 5.00 0.53
CA VAL A 127 -3.51 4.14 0.95
C VAL A 127 -4.05 4.57 2.31
N MET A 128 -3.19 4.64 3.33
CA MET A 128 -3.65 5.01 4.67
C MET A 128 -4.21 6.44 4.73
N ALA A 129 -3.64 7.38 3.99
CA ALA A 129 -4.15 8.76 3.92
C ALA A 129 -5.55 8.79 3.28
N LEU A 130 -5.77 8.05 2.19
CA LEU A 130 -7.07 7.97 1.53
C LEU A 130 -8.12 7.25 2.39
N HIS A 131 -7.73 6.18 3.09
CA HIS A 131 -8.60 5.53 4.09
C HIS A 131 -8.96 6.49 5.24
N SER A 132 -8.01 7.32 5.70
CA SER A 132 -8.25 8.38 6.71
C SER A 132 -9.23 9.45 6.23
N ASN A 133 -9.39 9.60 4.91
CA ASN A 133 -10.34 10.52 4.27
C ASN A 133 -11.61 9.81 3.76
N GLY A 134 -11.84 8.56 4.16
CA GLY A 134 -13.07 7.80 3.84
C GLY A 134 -13.04 7.03 2.53
N PHE A 135 -11.98 7.11 1.74
CA PHE A 135 -11.79 6.34 0.50
C PHE A 135 -11.29 4.93 0.80
N LYS A 136 -12.13 4.13 1.48
CA LYS A 136 -11.79 2.79 1.99
C LYS A 136 -11.67 1.70 0.91
N MET A 137 -11.83 2.05 -0.36
CA MET A 137 -11.58 1.16 -1.51
C MET A 137 -10.22 1.43 -2.15
N THR A 138 -9.25 1.94 -1.39
CA THR A 138 -7.92 2.28 -1.91
C THR A 138 -6.92 1.17 -1.61
N VAL A 139 -6.11 0.80 -2.61
CA VAL A 139 -5.02 -0.18 -2.49
C VAL A 139 -3.73 0.36 -3.13
N GLY A 140 -2.58 -0.13 -2.67
CA GLY A 140 -1.28 0.41 -3.03
C GLY A 140 -0.41 -0.60 -3.77
N MET A 141 0.31 -0.15 -4.78
CA MET A 141 1.34 -0.94 -5.44
C MET A 141 2.54 -1.09 -4.51
N CYS A 142 3.05 -2.31 -4.32
CA CYS A 142 4.13 -2.56 -3.36
C CYS A 142 5.53 -2.16 -3.90
N GLY A 143 5.63 -1.01 -4.57
CA GLY A 143 6.83 -0.55 -5.26
C GLY A 143 7.21 -1.42 -6.48
N SER A 144 6.21 -1.91 -7.22
CA SER A 144 6.36 -2.60 -8.50
C SER A 144 5.74 -1.79 -9.64
N ALA A 145 5.99 -2.15 -10.89
CA ALA A 145 5.05 -1.78 -11.95
C ALA A 145 3.73 -2.54 -11.77
N LEU A 146 2.61 -1.99 -12.25
CA LEU A 146 1.33 -2.69 -12.25
C LEU A 146 1.45 -3.96 -13.09
N THR A 147 0.96 -5.08 -12.58
CA THR A 147 1.03 -6.38 -13.25
C THR A 147 -0.35 -6.87 -13.65
N LEU A 148 -0.39 -7.81 -14.60
CA LEU A 148 -1.62 -8.51 -14.95
C LEU A 148 -2.20 -9.30 -13.77
N PHE A 149 -1.36 -9.86 -12.89
CA PHE A 149 -1.82 -10.58 -11.70
C PHE A 149 -2.53 -9.66 -10.71
N GLN A 150 -2.03 -8.44 -10.49
CA GLN A 150 -2.70 -7.43 -9.67
C GLN A 150 -4.04 -7.01 -10.30
N ILE A 151 -4.07 -6.76 -11.62
CA ILE A 151 -5.31 -6.44 -12.34
C ILE A 151 -6.34 -7.57 -12.20
N ALA A 152 -5.92 -8.82 -12.44
CA ALA A 152 -6.79 -9.98 -12.30
C ALA A 152 -7.28 -10.19 -10.86
N LEU A 153 -6.45 -9.86 -9.86
CA LEU A 153 -6.83 -9.88 -8.46
C LEU A 153 -7.92 -8.84 -8.15
N LEU A 154 -7.77 -7.61 -8.67
CA LEU A 154 -8.77 -6.55 -8.53
C LEU A 154 -10.10 -6.89 -9.22
N ALA A 155 -10.03 -7.49 -10.41
CA ALA A 155 -11.19 -7.89 -11.20
C ALA A 155 -12.10 -8.92 -10.49
N LYS A 156 -11.60 -9.62 -9.47
CA LYS A 156 -12.41 -10.51 -8.62
C LYS A 156 -13.42 -9.76 -7.74
N TYR A 157 -13.16 -8.49 -7.45
CA TYR A 157 -13.89 -7.72 -6.44
C TYR A 157 -14.59 -6.48 -6.99
N CYS A 158 -14.18 -5.99 -8.16
CA CYS A 158 -14.77 -4.81 -8.78
C CYS A 158 -14.57 -4.79 -10.30
N SER A 159 -15.38 -4.01 -11.01
CA SER A 159 -15.32 -3.82 -12.46
C SER A 159 -14.73 -2.48 -12.91
N TYR A 160 -14.38 -1.60 -11.95
CA TYR A 160 -13.83 -0.28 -12.22
C TYR A 160 -12.64 0.00 -11.28
N PHE A 161 -11.52 0.45 -11.84
CA PHE A 161 -10.42 0.99 -11.05
C PHE A 161 -10.01 2.38 -11.50
N TYR A 162 -9.59 3.19 -10.53
CA TYR A 162 -9.06 4.53 -10.73
C TYR A 162 -7.56 4.51 -10.46
N LEU A 163 -6.76 5.03 -11.39
CA LEU A 163 -5.34 5.29 -11.20
C LEU A 163 -5.16 6.66 -10.55
N LEU A 164 -4.54 6.71 -9.37
CA LEU A 164 -4.19 7.94 -8.68
C LEU A 164 -2.69 7.90 -8.33
N PHE A 165 -1.87 8.25 -9.32
CA PHE A 165 -0.41 8.23 -9.23
C PHE A 165 0.15 9.65 -9.19
N ASP A 166 1.41 9.76 -8.81
CA ASP A 166 2.06 11.07 -8.73
C ASP A 166 2.15 11.70 -10.13
N GLY A 167 1.97 13.03 -10.20
CA GLY A 167 2.03 13.77 -11.47
C GLY A 167 3.44 13.92 -12.06
N ASP A 168 4.43 13.24 -11.47
CA ASP A 168 5.83 13.28 -11.88
C ASP A 168 6.13 12.31 -13.03
N GLN A 169 7.38 12.30 -13.51
CA GLN A 169 7.76 11.46 -14.64
C GLN A 169 7.67 9.95 -14.35
N PRO A 170 8.10 9.45 -13.17
CA PRO A 170 7.79 8.09 -12.73
C PRO A 170 6.30 7.74 -12.77
N GLY A 171 5.43 8.54 -12.14
CA GLY A 171 4.00 8.25 -12.05
C GLY A 171 3.31 8.28 -13.42
N LYS A 172 3.65 9.24 -14.29
CA LYS A 172 3.17 9.26 -15.68
C LYS A 172 3.51 7.99 -16.46
N ARG A 173 4.75 7.51 -16.33
CA ARG A 173 5.17 6.25 -16.97
C ARG A 173 4.47 5.03 -16.37
N ALA A 174 4.12 5.07 -15.09
CA ALA A 174 3.32 4.01 -14.47
C ALA A 174 1.88 3.99 -15.01
N ILE A 175 1.26 5.15 -15.22
CA ILE A 175 -0.05 5.29 -15.88
C ILE A 175 0.00 4.72 -17.30
N GLU A 176 0.98 5.12 -18.12
CA GLU A 176 1.12 4.61 -19.50
C GLU A 176 1.20 3.08 -19.56
N ARG A 177 1.95 2.46 -18.63
CA ARG A 177 2.06 1.00 -18.53
C ARG A 177 0.73 0.36 -18.12
N ALA A 178 0.03 0.96 -17.16
CA ALA A 178 -1.26 0.48 -16.71
C ALA A 178 -2.30 0.53 -17.84
N MET A 179 -2.35 1.62 -18.60
CA MET A 179 -3.23 1.77 -19.75
C MET A 179 -2.91 0.75 -20.85
N LYS A 180 -1.63 0.49 -21.12
CA LYS A 180 -1.24 -0.55 -22.08
C LYS A 180 -1.73 -1.94 -21.67
N LEU A 181 -1.63 -2.30 -20.39
CA LEU A 181 -2.17 -3.56 -19.90
C LEU A 181 -3.70 -3.60 -19.99
N TYR A 182 -4.37 -2.49 -19.70
CA TYR A 182 -5.81 -2.39 -19.87
C TYR A 182 -6.25 -2.63 -21.32
N ASP A 183 -5.61 -1.94 -22.28
CA ASP A 183 -5.89 -2.06 -23.72
C ASP A 183 -5.59 -3.45 -24.29
N GLU A 184 -4.75 -4.25 -23.62
CA GLU A 184 -4.40 -5.60 -24.06
C GLU A 184 -5.39 -6.66 -23.55
N TYR A 185 -5.88 -6.50 -22.31
CA TYR A 185 -6.65 -7.56 -21.63
C TYR A 185 -8.11 -7.21 -21.32
N TYR A 186 -8.50 -5.93 -21.29
CA TYR A 186 -9.86 -5.44 -21.03
C TYR A 186 -10.60 -6.06 -19.82
N LEU A 187 -9.86 -6.54 -18.81
CA LEU A 187 -10.45 -7.28 -17.68
C LEU A 187 -11.33 -6.42 -16.77
N ILE A 188 -10.99 -5.13 -16.62
CA ILE A 188 -11.60 -4.20 -15.66
C ILE A 188 -11.50 -2.78 -16.22
N LYS A 189 -12.57 -1.98 -16.15
CA LYS A 189 -12.56 -0.60 -16.68
C LYS A 189 -11.61 0.29 -15.89
N CYS A 190 -10.85 1.13 -16.60
CA CYS A 190 -9.82 1.99 -16.04
C CYS A 190 -10.13 3.47 -16.30
N ASP A 191 -10.03 4.30 -15.27
CA ASP A 191 -10.02 5.77 -15.38
C ASP A 191 -8.81 6.34 -14.63
N ILE A 192 -8.34 7.53 -15.01
CA ILE A 192 -7.23 8.23 -14.34
C ILE A 192 -7.79 9.40 -13.54
N LEU A 193 -7.40 9.51 -12.27
CA LEU A 193 -7.69 10.65 -11.41
C LEU A 193 -6.43 11.51 -11.31
N ASP A 194 -6.51 12.76 -11.79
CA ASP A 194 -5.48 13.78 -11.59
C ASP A 194 -5.97 14.78 -10.53
N CYS A 195 -5.14 15.00 -9.50
CA CYS A 195 -5.37 15.93 -8.40
C CYS A 195 -5.60 17.40 -8.84
N GLY A 196 -5.30 17.74 -10.10
CA GLY A 196 -5.55 19.08 -10.67
C GLY A 196 -6.73 19.19 -11.66
N ARG A 197 -7.18 18.08 -12.26
CA ARG A 197 -8.29 18.04 -13.22
C ARG A 197 -8.88 16.64 -13.25
N ILE A 198 -10.15 16.48 -12.90
CA ILE A 198 -10.88 15.26 -13.24
C ILE A 198 -11.09 15.27 -14.76
N HIS A 199 -10.15 14.71 -15.53
CA HIS A 199 -10.42 14.34 -16.92
C HIS A 199 -11.19 13.03 -16.90
N ILE A 200 -12.52 13.15 -16.87
CA ILE A 200 -13.42 12.05 -17.22
C ILE A 200 -13.45 12.01 -18.74
N GLU A 201 -12.74 11.06 -19.34
CA GLU A 201 -13.09 10.52 -20.66
C GLU A 201 -12.22 9.29 -20.96
N TYR A 202 -12.82 8.10 -20.85
CA TYR A 202 -12.49 7.03 -21.79
C TYR A 202 -13.78 6.40 -22.30
N GLN A 203 -14.08 6.72 -23.55
CA GLN A 203 -15.25 6.22 -24.25
C GLN A 203 -15.16 4.70 -24.41
N LYS A 204 -16.25 4.05 -24.02
CA LYS A 204 -16.61 2.67 -24.32
C LYS A 204 -16.46 2.45 -25.84
N ARG A 205 -15.45 1.71 -26.30
CA ARG A 205 -15.55 1.07 -27.61
C ARG A 205 -16.54 -0.07 -27.47
N GLU A 206 -17.71 0.09 -28.09
CA GLU A 206 -18.63 -1.01 -28.30
C GLU A 206 -17.90 -2.09 -29.10
N ILE A 207 -17.93 -3.33 -28.58
CA ILE A 207 -17.54 -4.54 -29.31
C ILE A 207 -18.71 -4.92 -30.20
#